data_AF-A0A0R1VLN4-F1
#
_entry.id   AF-A0A0R1VLN4-F1
#
_cell.length_a   1.000
_cell.length_b   1.000
_cell.length_c   1.000
_cell.angle_alpha   90.00
_cell.angle_beta   90.00
_cell.angle_gamma   90.00
#
_symmetry.space_group_name_H-M   'P 1'
#
loop_
_entity.id
_entity.type
_entity.pdbx_description
1 polymer ?
#
loop_
_entity_poly.entity_id
_entity_poly.type
_entity_poly.pdbx_seq_one_letter_code
_entity_poly.pdbx_strand_id
1 'polypeptide(L)'
;MEFYEIKHQLNYYECDPAGHPTLSTLINLAVLAAEADNQVNGVGLATVNQFGGGWVIINYAGNLSVHTARKEEELKIGTRVESYNKFFIIRDFYVKGPDDQIYAEFKGTFVFMDLVKRKIMTIPQAVIDLFDMDPVRRLPRLPQPGDFERSPEWDQQTYRVRYFDIDMNGHVNNAHYFDWMLDPLGGEFLSHHHLVAMRITFAKEVRMDEIITSSVSIPTPLEDGRLMTQHLIEVDGEISAKGENYWIPLEK
;
A
#
# COMPACT_ATOMS: atom_id res chain seq x y z
N MET A 1 3.49 14.02 17.06
CA MET A 1 4.66 14.02 16.15
C MET A 1 4.35 14.83 14.90
N GLU A 2 5.35 15.51 14.34
CA GLU A 2 5.24 16.18 13.03
C GLU A 2 5.43 15.16 11.89
N PHE A 3 5.14 15.55 10.65
CA PHE A 3 5.44 14.70 9.50
C PHE A 3 6.94 14.76 9.19
N TYR A 4 7.53 13.59 8.92
CA TYR A 4 8.83 13.48 8.27
C TYR A 4 8.62 13.51 6.76
N GLU A 5 9.41 14.33 6.06
CA GLU A 5 9.24 14.55 4.62
C GLU A 5 10.52 14.25 3.85
N ILE A 6 10.36 13.57 2.72
CA ILE A 6 11.41 13.46 1.69
C ILE A 6 10.93 14.09 0.39
N LYS A 7 11.89 14.50 -0.44
CA LYS A 7 11.66 14.95 -1.82
C LYS A 7 12.02 13.83 -2.78
N HIS A 8 11.23 13.68 -3.84
CA HIS A 8 11.49 12.70 -4.90
C HIS A 8 11.25 13.32 -6.27
N GLN A 9 12.24 13.23 -7.14
CA GLN A 9 12.10 13.65 -8.54
C GLN A 9 11.43 12.53 -9.33
N LEU A 10 10.21 12.74 -9.82
CA LEU A 10 9.46 11.70 -10.53
C LEU A 10 10.03 11.46 -11.94
N ASN A 11 10.40 10.22 -12.22
CA ASN A 11 11.02 9.79 -13.48
C ASN A 11 10.06 8.99 -14.37
N TYR A 12 10.38 8.91 -15.66
CA TYR A 12 9.48 8.31 -16.66
C TYR A 12 9.14 6.84 -16.41
N TYR A 13 10.04 6.06 -15.78
CA TYR A 13 9.83 4.63 -15.51
C TYR A 13 8.96 4.38 -14.27
N GLU A 14 8.66 5.44 -13.51
CA GLU A 14 7.80 5.41 -12.32
C GLU A 14 6.36 5.75 -12.67
N CYS A 15 6.12 6.10 -13.94
CA CYS A 15 4.86 6.57 -14.46
C CYS A 15 4.15 5.53 -15.33
N ASP A 16 2.84 5.66 -15.40
CA ASP A 16 1.98 5.01 -16.38
C ASP A 16 2.13 5.64 -17.78
N PRO A 17 1.45 5.10 -18.82
CA PRO A 17 1.52 5.66 -20.17
C PRO A 17 1.01 7.12 -20.31
N ALA A 18 0.19 7.61 -19.36
CA ALA A 18 -0.29 8.99 -19.31
C ALA A 18 0.70 9.94 -18.60
N GLY A 19 1.82 9.41 -18.09
CA GLY A 19 2.86 10.16 -17.42
C GLY A 19 2.56 10.45 -15.96
N HIS A 20 1.62 9.74 -15.34
CA HIS A 20 1.25 9.85 -13.93
C HIS A 20 1.93 8.76 -13.11
N PRO A 21 2.33 8.99 -11.84
CA PRO A 21 2.94 7.94 -11.03
C PRO A 21 1.98 6.75 -10.86
N THR A 22 2.47 5.53 -11.07
CA THR A 22 1.67 4.33 -10.82
C THR A 22 1.34 4.20 -9.33
N LEU A 23 0.28 3.45 -9.00
CA LEU A 23 -0.04 3.20 -7.59
C LEU A 23 1.09 2.46 -6.87
N SER A 24 1.74 1.50 -7.54
CA SER A 24 2.93 0.80 -7.02
C SER A 24 4.07 1.77 -6.73
N THR A 25 4.33 2.75 -7.60
CA THR A 25 5.29 3.83 -7.34
C THR A 25 4.92 4.62 -6.08
N LEU A 26 3.67 5.08 -5.95
CA LEU A 26 3.23 5.86 -4.79
C LEU A 26 3.43 5.09 -3.47
N ILE A 27 3.15 3.78 -3.48
CA ILE A 27 3.37 2.90 -2.33
C ILE A 27 4.86 2.74 -2.03
N ASN A 28 5.70 2.50 -3.06
CA ASN A 28 7.15 2.41 -2.90
C ASN A 28 7.74 3.69 -2.30
N LEU A 29 7.33 4.87 -2.79
CA LEU A 29 7.81 6.15 -2.27
C LEU A 29 7.37 6.39 -0.82
N ALA A 30 6.14 5.99 -0.46
CA ALA A 30 5.66 6.08 0.91
C ALA A 30 6.45 5.17 1.87
N VAL A 31 6.76 3.94 1.44
CA VAL A 31 7.60 3.02 2.22
C VAL A 31 9.02 3.57 2.34
N LEU A 32 9.59 4.12 1.27
CA LEU A 32 10.90 4.79 1.29
C LEU A 32 10.93 5.94 2.33
N ALA A 33 9.89 6.77 2.37
CA ALA A 33 9.77 7.82 3.37
C ALA A 33 9.70 7.26 4.80
N ALA A 34 8.96 6.16 5.02
CA ALA A 34 8.89 5.49 6.33
C ALA A 34 10.23 4.89 6.76
N GLU A 35 10.99 4.30 5.83
CA GLU A 35 12.32 3.78 6.13
C GLU A 35 13.29 4.89 6.52
N ALA A 36 13.26 6.02 5.79
CA ALA A 36 14.07 7.19 6.11
C ALA A 36 13.69 7.81 7.47
N ASP A 37 12.39 7.94 7.76
CA ASP A 37 11.87 8.37 9.07
C ASP A 37 12.37 7.44 10.18
N ASN A 38 12.22 6.12 10.00
CA ASN A 38 12.69 5.13 10.96
C ASN A 38 14.21 5.23 11.19
N GLN A 39 15.00 5.43 10.13
CA GLN A 39 16.45 5.58 10.24
C GLN A 39 16.83 6.81 11.06
N VAL A 40 16.23 7.96 10.79
CA VAL A 40 16.53 9.22 11.51
C VAL A 40 16.14 9.13 12.98
N ASN A 41 15.05 8.42 13.30
CA ASN A 41 14.64 8.16 14.68
C ASN A 41 15.40 6.99 15.35
N GLY A 42 16.42 6.41 14.70
CA GLY A 42 17.26 5.35 15.26
C GLY A 42 16.63 3.95 15.29
N VAL A 43 15.47 3.79 14.68
CA VAL A 43 14.64 2.56 14.65
C VAL A 43 14.57 1.93 13.26
N GLY A 44 15.61 2.15 12.45
CA GLY A 44 15.76 1.51 11.15
C GLY A 44 15.85 -0.02 11.24
N LEU A 45 15.82 -0.67 10.08
CA LEU A 45 15.78 -2.13 9.96
C LEU A 45 16.86 -2.85 10.79
N ALA A 46 18.10 -2.35 10.76
CA ALA A 46 19.20 -2.95 11.51
C ALA A 46 19.01 -2.90 13.03
N THR A 47 18.37 -1.85 13.57
CA THR A 47 18.04 -1.73 15.00
C THR A 47 16.90 -2.67 15.35
N VAL A 48 15.84 -2.66 14.54
CA VAL A 48 14.64 -3.48 14.77
C VAL A 48 14.97 -4.97 14.76
N ASN A 49 15.81 -5.41 13.82
CA ASN A 49 16.22 -6.81 13.69
C ASN A 49 17.00 -7.33 14.91
N GLN A 50 17.65 -6.47 15.71
CA GLN A 50 18.32 -6.88 16.95
C GLN A 50 17.35 -7.42 18.00
N PHE A 51 16.07 -7.03 17.92
CA PHE A 51 15.01 -7.53 18.78
C PHE A 51 14.35 -8.81 18.25
N GLY A 52 14.84 -9.37 17.14
CA GLY A 52 14.32 -10.59 16.51
C GLY A 52 12.95 -10.42 15.85
N GLY A 53 12.48 -9.18 15.68
CA GLY A 53 11.20 -8.87 15.07
C GLY A 53 11.32 -7.97 13.85
N GLY A 54 10.24 -7.87 13.09
CA GLY A 54 10.12 -7.01 11.91
C GLY A 54 8.71 -6.48 11.74
N TRP A 55 8.58 -5.40 10.97
CA TRP A 55 7.29 -4.78 10.66
C TRP A 55 6.66 -5.45 9.44
N VAL A 56 5.41 -5.87 9.57
CA VAL A 56 4.61 -6.41 8.47
C VAL A 56 3.39 -5.53 8.30
N ILE A 57 3.16 -5.04 7.09
CA ILE A 57 1.92 -4.31 6.76
C ILE A 57 0.75 -5.29 6.69
N ILE A 58 -0.39 -4.90 7.27
CA ILE A 58 -1.61 -5.72 7.21
C ILE A 58 -2.70 -5.10 6.33
N ASN A 59 -2.71 -3.77 6.18
CA ASN A 59 -3.64 -3.08 5.30
C ASN A 59 -3.18 -1.66 4.94
N TYR A 60 -3.67 -1.17 3.80
CA TYR A 60 -3.68 0.25 3.46
C TYR A 60 -5.10 0.71 3.16
N ALA A 61 -5.39 1.96 3.48
CA ALA A 61 -6.63 2.61 3.06
C ALA A 61 -6.42 4.12 2.90
N GLY A 62 -6.95 4.69 1.82
CA GLY A 62 -6.87 6.12 1.59
C GLY A 62 -7.45 6.57 0.27
N ASN A 63 -7.20 7.83 -0.04
CA ASN A 63 -7.76 8.55 -1.17
C ASN A 63 -6.65 9.07 -2.08
N LEU A 64 -6.97 9.15 -3.36
CA LEU A 64 -6.15 9.75 -4.40
C LEU A 64 -6.94 10.89 -5.05
N SER A 65 -6.24 11.95 -5.40
CA SER A 65 -6.82 13.07 -6.13
C SER A 65 -6.91 12.75 -7.62
N VAL A 66 -7.94 13.28 -8.29
CA VAL A 66 -8.03 13.29 -9.75
C VAL A 66 -6.94 14.16 -10.38
N HIS A 67 -6.42 15.13 -9.62
CA HIS A 67 -5.23 15.89 -9.97
C HIS A 67 -4.01 15.17 -9.37
N THR A 68 -3.15 14.67 -10.22
CA THR A 68 -1.94 13.93 -9.80
C THR A 68 -0.71 14.49 -10.53
N ALA A 69 0.46 14.12 -10.01
CA ALA A 69 1.73 14.57 -10.56
C ALA A 69 1.95 14.06 -11.98
N ARG A 70 2.82 14.78 -12.69
CA ARG A 70 3.34 14.36 -13.99
C ARG A 70 4.83 14.10 -13.91
N LYS A 71 5.30 13.23 -14.80
CA LYS A 71 6.73 13.00 -15.06
C LYS A 71 7.51 14.32 -15.05
N GLU A 72 8.68 14.33 -14.42
CA GLU A 72 9.59 15.48 -14.23
C GLU A 72 9.17 16.46 -13.12
N GLU A 73 8.05 16.24 -12.43
CA GLU A 73 7.71 17.02 -11.22
C GLU A 73 8.44 16.48 -9.97
N GLU A 74 8.76 17.38 -9.04
CA GLU A 74 9.25 17.02 -7.70
C GLU A 74 8.06 16.79 -6.76
N LEU A 75 8.02 15.60 -6.17
CA LEU A 75 7.05 15.20 -5.15
C LEU A 75 7.61 15.46 -3.75
N LYS A 76 6.72 15.81 -2.82
CA LYS A 76 6.98 15.72 -1.37
C LYS A 76 6.21 14.55 -0.79
N ILE A 77 6.92 13.64 -0.14
CA ILE A 77 6.34 12.44 0.46
C ILE A 77 6.49 12.55 1.96
N GLY A 78 5.34 12.69 2.63
CA GLY A 78 5.28 12.81 4.07
C GLY A 78 4.85 11.50 4.71
N THR A 79 5.44 11.18 5.86
CA THR A 79 4.99 10.09 6.72
C THR A 79 5.06 10.45 8.19
N ARG A 80 4.26 9.77 9.01
CA ARG A 80 4.30 9.90 10.47
C ARG A 80 3.67 8.69 11.14
N VAL A 81 4.25 8.23 12.26
CA VAL A 81 3.53 7.32 13.17
C VAL A 81 2.40 8.09 13.86
N GLU A 82 1.14 7.78 13.52
CA GLU A 82 -0.03 8.46 14.07
C GLU A 82 -0.34 7.95 15.48
N SER A 83 -0.36 6.62 15.64
CA SER A 83 -0.73 5.97 16.90
C SER A 83 -0.18 4.56 16.96
N TYR A 84 -0.02 4.04 18.18
CA TYR A 84 0.39 2.66 18.40
C TYR A 84 -0.30 2.05 19.62
N ASN A 85 -0.35 0.72 19.66
CA ASN A 85 -0.70 -0.03 20.85
C ASN A 85 0.39 -1.10 21.10
N LYS A 86 0.10 -2.10 21.94
CA LYS A 86 1.07 -3.16 22.28
C LYS A 86 1.66 -3.92 21.08
N PHE A 87 0.94 -4.03 19.96
CA PHE A 87 1.30 -4.92 18.84
C PHE A 87 1.31 -4.23 17.47
N PHE A 88 0.59 -3.12 17.32
CA PHE A 88 0.31 -2.49 16.04
C PHE A 88 0.66 -1.01 16.05
N ILE A 89 1.04 -0.49 14.89
CA ILE A 89 1.14 0.95 14.61
C ILE A 89 0.20 1.32 13.46
N ILE A 90 -0.32 2.54 13.50
CA ILE A 90 -0.91 3.21 12.33
C ILE A 90 0.05 4.31 11.91
N ARG A 91 0.36 4.32 10.62
CA ARG A 91 1.25 5.30 10.00
C ARG A 91 0.49 6.04 8.90
N ASP A 92 0.59 7.36 8.96
CA ASP A 92 0.09 8.29 7.95
C ASP A 92 1.08 8.40 6.79
N PHE A 93 0.54 8.58 5.60
CA PHE A 93 1.27 8.90 4.40
C PHE A 93 0.52 9.96 3.61
N TYR A 94 1.27 10.89 3.02
CA TYR A 94 0.75 11.74 1.96
C TYR A 94 1.78 11.89 0.85
N VAL A 95 1.30 12.23 -0.33
CA VAL A 95 2.11 12.66 -1.47
C VAL A 95 1.57 14.01 -1.93
N LYS A 96 2.43 15.02 -1.99
CA LYS A 96 2.12 16.35 -2.51
C LYS A 96 2.91 16.66 -3.78
N GLY A 97 2.29 17.45 -4.65
CA GLY A 97 2.96 18.03 -5.81
C GLY A 97 3.77 19.29 -5.50
N PRO A 98 4.35 19.90 -6.55
CA PRO A 98 5.09 21.16 -6.44
C PRO A 98 4.23 22.33 -5.94
N ASP A 99 2.91 22.27 -6.15
CA ASP A 99 1.92 23.25 -5.72
C ASP A 99 1.41 23.04 -4.28
N ASP A 100 2.00 22.08 -3.55
CA ASP A 100 1.63 21.66 -2.20
C ASP A 100 0.23 21.05 -2.08
N GLN A 101 -0.44 20.78 -3.21
CA GLN A 101 -1.69 20.03 -3.23
C GLN A 101 -1.45 18.55 -2.93
N ILE A 102 -2.37 17.94 -2.19
CA ILE A 102 -2.32 16.51 -1.86
C ILE A 102 -2.81 15.70 -3.05
N TYR A 103 -1.93 14.88 -3.62
CA TYR A 103 -2.24 13.95 -4.70
C TYR A 103 -2.63 12.58 -4.19
N ALA A 104 -2.10 12.16 -3.05
CA ALA A 104 -2.53 10.96 -2.34
C ALA A 104 -2.42 11.16 -0.84
N GLU A 105 -3.37 10.63 -0.09
CA GLU A 105 -3.30 10.53 1.37
C GLU A 105 -3.87 9.18 1.80
N PHE A 106 -3.08 8.42 2.55
CA PHE A 106 -3.48 7.09 3.00
C PHE A 106 -2.81 6.72 4.30
N LYS A 107 -3.40 5.73 4.97
CA LYS A 107 -2.89 5.16 6.21
C LYS A 107 -2.55 3.70 6.00
N GLY A 108 -1.53 3.23 6.71
CA GLY A 108 -1.18 1.81 6.79
C GLY A 108 -1.21 1.33 8.23
N THR A 109 -1.76 0.14 8.46
CA THR A 109 -1.60 -0.56 9.75
C THR A 109 -0.46 -1.57 9.63
N PHE A 110 0.49 -1.51 10.54
CA PHE A 110 1.60 -2.46 10.61
C PHE A 110 1.55 -3.22 11.93
N VAL A 111 1.96 -4.48 11.88
CA VAL A 111 2.10 -5.36 13.03
C VAL A 111 3.56 -5.71 13.25
N PHE A 112 3.97 -5.85 14.51
CA PHE A 112 5.29 -6.32 14.84
C PHE A 112 5.31 -7.85 14.95
N MET A 113 6.13 -8.52 14.13
CA MET A 113 6.18 -9.97 14.01
C MET A 113 7.54 -10.53 14.44
N ASP A 114 7.55 -11.60 15.22
CA ASP A 114 8.73 -12.43 15.48
C ASP A 114 9.11 -13.16 14.19
N LEU A 115 10.29 -12.87 13.64
CA LEU A 115 10.73 -13.35 12.34
C LEU A 115 11.01 -14.87 12.33
N VAL A 116 11.35 -15.45 13.49
CA VAL A 116 11.65 -16.88 13.62
C VAL A 116 10.37 -17.67 13.81
N LYS A 117 9.50 -17.24 14.74
CA LYS A 117 8.24 -17.94 15.05
C LYS A 117 7.14 -17.64 14.04
N ARG A 118 7.29 -16.60 13.23
CA ARG A 118 6.27 -16.06 12.31
C ARG A 118 4.95 -15.79 13.04
N LYS A 119 5.04 -15.13 14.20
CA LYS A 119 3.90 -14.80 15.08
C LYS A 119 3.97 -13.35 15.51
N ILE A 120 2.81 -12.73 15.68
CA ILE A 120 2.70 -11.39 16.27
C ILE A 120 3.37 -11.38 17.64
N MET A 121 4.21 -10.39 17.88
CA MET A 121 4.87 -10.18 19.17
C MET A 121 4.69 -8.72 19.64
N THR A 122 4.99 -8.47 20.90
CA THR A 122 4.90 -7.11 21.46
C THR A 122 5.98 -6.22 20.85
N ILE A 123 5.63 -4.98 20.53
CA ILE A 123 6.60 -3.97 20.07
C ILE A 123 7.61 -3.74 21.23
N PRO A 124 8.92 -3.90 21.00
CA PRO A 124 9.93 -3.64 22.02
C PRO A 124 9.86 -2.18 22.47
N GLN A 125 9.91 -1.94 23.78
CA GLN A 125 9.81 -0.59 24.34
C GLN A 125 10.91 0.35 23.79
N ALA A 126 12.12 -0.18 23.63
CA ALA A 126 13.26 0.53 23.05
C ALA A 126 13.06 0.97 21.58
N VAL A 127 12.13 0.35 20.84
CA VAL A 127 11.78 0.76 19.47
C VAL A 127 10.74 1.89 19.50
N ILE A 128 9.79 1.87 20.44
CA ILE A 128 8.66 2.81 20.40
C ILE A 128 8.89 4.07 21.25
N ASP A 129 9.71 4.00 22.30
CA ASP A 129 10.05 5.15 23.16
C ASP A 129 10.70 6.30 22.38
N LEU A 130 11.39 5.97 21.28
CA LEU A 130 12.08 6.95 20.43
C LEU A 130 11.11 7.86 19.67
N PHE A 131 9.83 7.48 19.58
CA PHE A 131 8.80 8.31 18.96
C PHE A 131 8.16 9.31 19.94
N ASP A 132 8.48 9.29 21.24
CA ASP A 132 7.90 10.21 22.25
C ASP A 132 6.37 10.33 22.17
N MET A 133 5.70 9.18 22.18
CA MET A 133 4.25 9.04 22.06
C MET A 133 3.70 8.15 23.17
N ASP A 134 2.49 8.45 23.64
CA ASP A 134 1.77 7.58 24.55
C ASP A 134 1.02 6.46 23.79
N PRO A 135 0.98 5.23 24.32
CA PRO A 135 0.24 4.14 23.71
C PRO A 135 -1.27 4.37 23.81
N VAL A 136 -2.01 4.04 22.77
CA VAL A 136 -3.49 4.07 22.80
C VAL A 136 -4.06 2.68 23.09
N ARG A 137 -5.18 2.64 23.82
CA ARG A 137 -5.88 1.38 24.11
C ARG A 137 -6.52 0.75 22.87
N ARG A 138 -7.03 1.59 21.96
CA ARG A 138 -7.69 1.17 20.72
C ARG A 138 -7.17 2.04 19.59
N LEU A 139 -6.66 1.40 18.55
CA LEU A 139 -6.27 2.08 17.33
C LEU A 139 -7.53 2.46 16.51
N PRO A 140 -7.49 3.58 15.79
CA PRO A 140 -8.42 3.86 14.71
C PRO A 140 -8.59 2.65 13.79
N ARG A 141 -9.81 2.37 13.34
CA ARG A 141 -10.03 1.33 12.33
C ARG A 141 -9.94 1.95 10.95
N LEU A 142 -8.99 1.50 10.15
CA LEU A 142 -8.92 1.88 8.75
C LEU A 142 -10.10 1.23 8.00
N PRO A 143 -10.70 1.92 7.01
CA PRO A 143 -11.64 1.27 6.08
C PRO A 143 -11.01 0.01 5.50
N GLN A 144 -11.77 -1.09 5.49
CA GLN A 144 -11.35 -2.35 4.89
C GLN A 144 -12.20 -2.61 3.64
N PRO A 145 -11.72 -3.44 2.70
CA PRO A 145 -12.59 -4.06 1.70
C PRO A 145 -13.77 -4.76 2.38
N GLY A 146 -14.93 -4.76 1.74
CA GLY A 146 -16.09 -5.51 2.18
C GLY A 146 -15.83 -7.01 2.23
N ASP A 147 -16.79 -7.74 2.79
CA ASP A 147 -16.79 -9.19 2.66
C ASP A 147 -17.40 -9.59 1.31
N PHE A 148 -16.68 -10.42 0.57
CA PHE A 148 -17.04 -10.85 -0.77
C PHE A 148 -16.22 -12.07 -1.18
N GLU A 149 -16.79 -12.88 -2.05
CA GLU A 149 -16.15 -14.03 -2.67
C GLU A 149 -16.07 -13.80 -4.17
N ARG A 150 -15.15 -14.51 -4.82
CA ARG A 150 -15.00 -14.44 -6.27
C ARG A 150 -16.26 -14.95 -6.96
N SER A 151 -16.79 -14.19 -7.93
CA SER A 151 -17.88 -14.64 -8.80
C SER A 151 -17.36 -15.26 -10.10
N PRO A 152 -18.08 -16.18 -10.76
CA PRO A 152 -17.67 -16.75 -12.06
C PRO A 152 -17.51 -15.73 -13.19
N GLU A 153 -18.22 -14.61 -13.11
CA GLU A 153 -18.14 -13.49 -14.08
C GLU A 153 -16.99 -12.51 -13.84
N TRP A 154 -16.10 -12.77 -12.88
CA TRP A 154 -14.92 -11.94 -12.65
C TRP A 154 -13.85 -12.23 -13.69
N ASP A 155 -13.17 -11.18 -14.15
CA ASP A 155 -12.00 -11.31 -15.00
C ASP A 155 -10.81 -11.83 -14.19
N GLN A 156 -9.97 -12.65 -14.83
CA GLN A 156 -8.85 -13.30 -14.16
C GLN A 156 -7.59 -13.24 -15.01
N GLN A 157 -6.45 -13.09 -14.33
CA GLN A 157 -5.15 -13.20 -14.94
C GLN A 157 -4.16 -13.84 -13.98
N THR A 158 -3.27 -14.67 -14.52
CA THR A 158 -2.24 -15.35 -13.71
C THR A 158 -0.89 -14.69 -13.92
N TYR A 159 -0.13 -14.58 -12.83
CA TYR A 159 1.20 -14.00 -12.85
C TYR A 159 2.16 -14.90 -12.09
N ARG A 160 3.32 -15.18 -12.67
CA ARG A 160 4.41 -15.81 -11.94
C ARG A 160 5.19 -14.73 -11.22
N VAL A 161 5.37 -14.89 -9.91
CA VAL A 161 6.22 -14.02 -9.09
C VAL A 161 7.66 -14.13 -9.58
N ARG A 162 8.20 -12.99 -9.99
CA ARG A 162 9.52 -12.88 -10.60
C ARG A 162 10.57 -12.62 -9.54
N TYR A 163 11.83 -12.86 -9.92
CA TYR A 163 12.98 -12.55 -9.07
C TYR A 163 13.02 -11.07 -8.64
N PHE A 164 12.66 -10.14 -9.53
CA PHE A 164 12.65 -8.70 -9.23
C PHE A 164 11.39 -8.20 -8.50
N ASP A 165 10.42 -9.08 -8.26
CA ASP A 165 9.28 -8.75 -7.40
C ASP A 165 9.66 -8.92 -5.91
N ILE A 166 10.82 -9.53 -5.63
CA ILE A 166 11.36 -9.77 -4.30
C ILE A 166 12.23 -8.59 -3.86
N ASP A 167 11.93 -8.04 -2.69
CA ASP A 167 12.66 -6.95 -2.07
C ASP A 167 13.97 -7.40 -1.38
N MET A 168 14.70 -6.45 -0.81
CA MET A 168 15.95 -6.74 -0.09
C MET A 168 15.74 -7.57 1.20
N ASN A 169 14.51 -7.67 1.69
CA ASN A 169 14.14 -8.47 2.86
C ASN A 169 13.83 -9.92 2.48
N GLY A 170 13.85 -10.26 1.18
CA GLY A 170 13.58 -11.60 0.68
C GLY A 170 12.08 -11.93 0.58
N HIS A 171 11.21 -10.91 0.63
CA HIS A 171 9.77 -11.07 0.48
C HIS A 171 9.29 -10.35 -0.78
N VAL A 172 8.11 -10.73 -1.29
CA VAL A 172 7.47 -9.93 -2.35
C VAL A 172 7.26 -8.50 -1.86
N ASN A 173 7.68 -7.52 -2.66
CA ASN A 173 7.36 -6.12 -2.40
C ASN A 173 5.84 -5.92 -2.53
N ASN A 174 5.21 -5.46 -1.46
CA ASN A 174 3.76 -5.26 -1.42
C ASN A 174 3.23 -4.25 -2.45
N ALA A 175 4.09 -3.38 -3.00
CA ALA A 175 3.72 -2.51 -4.11
C ALA A 175 3.25 -3.30 -5.35
N HIS A 176 3.80 -4.49 -5.61
CA HIS A 176 3.44 -5.30 -6.78
C HIS A 176 2.04 -5.91 -6.71
N TYR A 177 1.46 -6.02 -5.51
CA TYR A 177 0.05 -6.44 -5.39
C TYR A 177 -0.87 -5.46 -6.11
N PHE A 178 -0.53 -4.16 -6.13
CA PHE A 178 -1.31 -3.17 -6.87
C PHE A 178 -1.15 -3.33 -8.38
N ASP A 179 0.05 -3.68 -8.87
CA ASP A 179 0.23 -3.99 -10.29
C ASP A 179 -0.65 -5.19 -10.69
N TRP A 180 -0.65 -6.25 -9.89
CA TRP A 180 -1.47 -7.45 -10.14
C TRP A 180 -2.97 -7.19 -10.06
N MET A 181 -3.42 -6.35 -9.12
CA MET A 181 -4.84 -5.99 -8.98
C MET A 181 -5.32 -5.12 -10.14
N LEU A 182 -4.49 -4.21 -10.64
CA LEU A 182 -4.91 -3.25 -11.65
C LEU A 182 -4.82 -3.78 -13.08
N ASP A 183 -3.84 -4.62 -13.42
CA ASP A 183 -3.63 -5.10 -14.80
C ASP A 183 -4.85 -5.84 -15.41
N PRO A 184 -5.59 -6.71 -14.68
CA PRO A 184 -6.78 -7.39 -15.23
C PRO A 184 -7.92 -6.46 -15.66
N LEU A 185 -7.95 -5.20 -15.19
CA LEU A 185 -8.93 -4.20 -15.65
C LEU A 185 -8.72 -3.82 -17.12
N GLY A 186 -7.51 -4.03 -17.64
CA GLY A 186 -7.15 -3.73 -19.02
C GLY A 186 -6.92 -2.25 -19.30
N GLY A 187 -6.15 -1.99 -20.36
CA GLY A 187 -5.75 -0.64 -20.74
C GLY A 187 -6.92 0.29 -21.09
N GLU A 188 -8.02 -0.23 -21.65
CA GLU A 188 -9.19 0.59 -21.98
C GLU A 188 -9.87 1.15 -20.72
N PHE A 189 -10.05 0.34 -19.67
CA PHE A 189 -10.63 0.83 -18.43
C PHE A 189 -9.68 1.83 -17.76
N LEU A 190 -8.41 1.46 -17.62
CA LEU A 190 -7.39 2.26 -16.94
C LEU A 190 -7.13 3.60 -17.62
N SER A 191 -7.25 3.70 -18.95
CA SER A 191 -7.07 4.96 -19.67
C SER A 191 -8.29 5.88 -19.64
N HIS A 192 -9.42 5.44 -19.11
CA HIS A 192 -10.69 6.20 -19.09
C HIS A 192 -11.24 6.43 -17.67
N HIS A 193 -10.50 6.05 -16.63
CA HIS A 193 -10.92 6.23 -15.24
C HIS A 193 -9.76 6.66 -14.34
N HIS A 194 -10.03 7.55 -13.40
CA HIS A 194 -9.11 7.90 -12.31
C HIS A 194 -9.40 7.06 -11.08
N LEU A 195 -8.38 6.43 -10.50
CA LEU A 195 -8.46 5.86 -9.17
C LEU A 195 -8.51 6.98 -8.14
N VAL A 196 -9.51 6.97 -7.26
CA VAL A 196 -9.72 8.02 -6.24
C VAL A 196 -9.73 7.50 -4.81
N ALA A 197 -9.84 6.19 -4.62
CA ALA A 197 -9.62 5.58 -3.31
C ALA A 197 -9.22 4.12 -3.44
N MET A 198 -8.44 3.66 -2.46
CA MET A 198 -8.00 2.28 -2.34
C MET A 198 -8.21 1.77 -0.93
N ARG A 199 -8.52 0.48 -0.82
CA ARG A 199 -8.52 -0.29 0.42
C ARG A 199 -7.93 -1.65 0.09
N ILE A 200 -6.95 -2.10 0.86
CA ILE A 200 -6.33 -3.41 0.66
C ILE A 200 -6.03 -4.05 2.01
N THR A 201 -6.24 -5.35 2.10
CA THR A 201 -5.80 -6.18 3.22
C THR A 201 -4.88 -7.29 2.71
N PHE A 202 -3.81 -7.52 3.47
CA PHE A 202 -2.85 -8.60 3.22
C PHE A 202 -3.13 -9.71 4.24
N ALA A 203 -3.47 -10.90 3.74
CA ALA A 203 -3.78 -12.07 4.55
C ALA A 203 -2.61 -13.06 4.62
N LYS A 204 -1.93 -13.26 3.49
CA LYS A 204 -0.81 -14.18 3.36
C LYS A 204 0.24 -13.62 2.40
N GLU A 205 1.50 -13.77 2.80
CA GLU A 205 2.66 -13.44 1.95
C GLU A 205 2.72 -14.40 0.76
N VAL A 206 2.88 -13.82 -0.43
CA VAL A 206 3.23 -14.53 -1.66
C VAL A 206 4.76 -14.69 -1.72
N ARG A 207 5.24 -15.80 -2.30
CA ARG A 207 6.67 -16.16 -2.39
C ARG A 207 7.18 -16.19 -3.83
N MET A 208 8.50 -16.14 -3.96
CA MET A 208 9.18 -16.28 -5.25
C MET A 208 8.76 -17.57 -5.97
N ASP A 209 8.62 -17.48 -7.29
CA ASP A 209 8.20 -18.57 -8.18
C ASP A 209 6.77 -19.10 -7.99
N GLU A 210 6.01 -18.62 -6.98
CA GLU A 210 4.58 -18.91 -6.89
C GLU A 210 3.82 -18.30 -8.09
N ILE A 211 2.71 -18.93 -8.46
CA ILE A 211 1.79 -18.42 -9.46
C ILE A 211 0.58 -17.86 -8.73
N ILE A 212 0.41 -16.55 -8.82
CA ILE A 212 -0.78 -15.87 -8.28
C ILE A 212 -1.88 -15.86 -9.34
N THR A 213 -3.13 -15.96 -8.89
CA THR A 213 -4.31 -15.64 -9.67
C THR A 213 -4.86 -14.31 -9.18
N SER A 214 -4.83 -13.29 -10.03
CA SER A 214 -5.51 -12.02 -9.80
C SER A 214 -6.91 -12.10 -10.39
N SER A 215 -7.92 -11.77 -9.60
CA SER A 215 -9.32 -11.70 -10.04
C SER A 215 -9.90 -10.33 -9.73
N VAL A 216 -10.64 -9.76 -10.69
CA VAL A 216 -11.29 -8.45 -10.54
C VAL A 216 -12.78 -8.53 -10.89
N SER A 217 -13.62 -7.89 -10.10
CA SER A 217 -15.05 -7.79 -10.37
C SER A 217 -15.34 -6.91 -11.57
N ILE A 218 -16.47 -7.14 -12.22
CA ILE A 218 -17.07 -6.14 -13.11
C ILE A 218 -17.23 -4.81 -12.33
N PRO A 219 -16.82 -3.65 -12.89
CA PRO A 219 -17.00 -2.36 -12.23
C PRO A 219 -18.47 -2.12 -11.86
N THR A 220 -18.72 -1.90 -10.57
CA THR A 220 -20.06 -1.71 -10.01
C THR A 220 -20.32 -0.22 -9.80
N PRO A 221 -21.34 0.38 -10.44
CA PRO A 221 -21.71 1.77 -10.19
C PRO A 221 -22.20 1.98 -8.76
N LEU A 222 -21.77 3.08 -8.15
CA LEU A 222 -22.22 3.56 -6.84
C LEU A 222 -23.20 4.73 -7.01
N GLU A 223 -24.02 4.98 -5.99
CA GLU A 223 -25.01 6.07 -5.99
C GLU A 223 -24.39 7.47 -6.14
N ASP A 224 -23.13 7.63 -5.74
CA ASP A 224 -22.39 8.89 -5.81
C ASP A 224 -21.67 9.11 -7.15
N GLY A 225 -21.94 8.27 -8.15
CA GLY A 225 -21.37 8.37 -9.50
C GLY A 225 -19.98 7.74 -9.65
N ARG A 226 -19.39 7.21 -8.58
CA ARG A 226 -18.16 6.43 -8.67
C ARG A 226 -18.43 5.02 -9.18
N LEU A 227 -17.37 4.35 -9.66
CA LEU A 227 -17.35 2.91 -9.86
C LEU A 227 -16.53 2.25 -8.76
N MET A 228 -16.92 1.05 -8.35
CA MET A 228 -16.17 0.20 -7.43
C MET A 228 -15.74 -1.08 -8.14
N THR A 229 -14.49 -1.47 -7.91
CA THR A 229 -13.95 -2.77 -8.35
C THR A 229 -13.43 -3.52 -7.14
N GLN A 230 -13.80 -4.78 -7.01
CA GLN A 230 -13.32 -5.68 -5.97
C GLN A 230 -12.21 -6.58 -6.54
N HIS A 231 -11.21 -6.86 -5.71
CA HIS A 231 -9.97 -7.50 -6.13
C HIS A 231 -9.61 -8.66 -5.19
N LEU A 232 -9.16 -9.78 -5.75
CA LEU A 232 -8.61 -10.92 -5.01
C LEU A 232 -7.29 -11.37 -5.62
N ILE A 233 -6.28 -11.54 -4.78
CA ILE A 233 -5.02 -12.19 -5.12
C ILE A 233 -4.98 -13.53 -4.40
N GLU A 234 -4.91 -14.62 -5.15
CA GLU A 234 -4.96 -15.99 -4.63
C GLU A 234 -3.71 -16.79 -5.04
N VAL A 235 -3.23 -17.67 -4.17
CA VAL A 235 -2.20 -18.69 -4.47
C VAL A 235 -2.76 -20.03 -4.03
N ASP A 236 -2.81 -21.01 -4.93
CA ASP A 236 -3.36 -22.34 -4.68
C ASP A 236 -4.77 -22.34 -4.05
N GLY A 237 -5.59 -21.34 -4.40
CA GLY A 237 -6.95 -21.16 -3.87
C GLY A 237 -7.03 -20.53 -2.48
N GLU A 238 -5.91 -20.09 -1.91
CA GLU A 238 -5.87 -19.33 -0.67
C GLU A 238 -5.71 -17.82 -0.94
N ILE A 239 -6.54 -17.00 -0.28
CA ILE A 239 -6.49 -15.54 -0.39
C ILE A 239 -5.18 -15.02 0.23
N SER A 240 -4.38 -14.38 -0.59
CA SER A 240 -3.17 -13.65 -0.18
C SER A 240 -3.45 -12.18 0.07
N ALA A 241 -4.29 -11.55 -0.75
CA ALA A 241 -4.76 -10.19 -0.53
C ALA A 241 -6.18 -9.98 -1.07
N LYS A 242 -6.89 -9.02 -0.47
CA LYS A 242 -8.22 -8.57 -0.89
C LYS A 242 -8.21 -7.05 -1.03
N GLY A 243 -8.84 -6.51 -2.06
CA GLY A 243 -8.84 -5.07 -2.34
C GLY A 243 -10.19 -4.53 -2.81
N GLU A 244 -10.42 -3.24 -2.55
CA GLU A 244 -11.49 -2.43 -3.12
C GLU A 244 -10.90 -1.13 -3.64
N ASN A 245 -11.13 -0.86 -4.92
CA ASN A 245 -10.70 0.36 -5.60
C ASN A 245 -11.92 1.14 -6.08
N TYR A 246 -11.87 2.45 -5.94
CA TYR A 246 -12.95 3.37 -6.31
C TYR A 246 -12.47 4.31 -7.41
N TRP A 247 -13.30 4.50 -8.42
CA TRP A 247 -12.92 5.14 -9.66
C TRP A 247 -13.91 6.23 -10.06
N ILE A 248 -13.43 7.25 -10.75
CA ILE A 248 -14.25 8.27 -11.43
C ILE A 248 -13.93 8.22 -12.93
N PRO A 249 -14.93 8.20 -13.82
CA PRO A 249 -14.68 8.29 -15.27
C PRO A 249 -13.98 9.60 -15.65
N LEU A 250 -13.06 9.53 -16.61
CA LEU A 250 -12.50 10.74 -17.22
C LEU A 250 -13.60 11.45 -18.02
N GLU A 251 -13.78 12.75 -17.77
CA GLU A 251 -14.58 13.57 -18.67
C GLU A 251 -13.88 13.61 -20.05
N LYS A 252 -14.65 13.36 -21.12
CA LYS A 252 -14.16 13.42 -22.51
C LYS A 252 -13.95 14.86 -22.97
#